data_AF-A0A915C6H1-F1
#
_entry.id   AF-A0A915C6H1-F1
#
_cell.length_a   1.000
_cell.length_b   1.000
_cell.length_c   1.000
_cell.angle_alpha   90.00
_cell.angle_beta   90.00
_cell.angle_gamma   90.00
#
_symmetry.space_group_name_H-M   'P 1'
#
loop_
_entity.id
_entity.type
_entity.pdbx_description
1 polymer ?
#
loop_
_entity_poly.entity_id
_entity_poly.type
_entity_poly.pdbx_seq_one_letter_code
_entity_poly.pdbx_strand_id
1 'polypeptide(L)'
;MSLQSECIVLFHRCCRFFPPIMTHFKDRSFPRFSRCHGYLPAGGSDEVTIVIPTSEHWPRDPAEFAGKHHKVLIENLTVPPHTTPPTNPDSASALSRRIFKSTPPLTRMYCKLNFILPKLVEASLVENETSATV
;
A
#
# COMPACT_ATOMS: atom_id res chain seq x y z
N MET A 1 22.40 3.83 2.65
CA MET A 1 21.35 4.70 3.23
C MET A 1 20.17 3.82 3.63
N SER A 2 19.90 3.65 4.93
CA SER A 2 18.74 2.88 5.40
C SER A 2 17.52 3.80 5.51
N LEU A 3 16.72 3.88 4.45
CA LEU A 3 15.41 4.53 4.48
C LEU A 3 14.36 3.48 4.86
N GLN A 4 14.23 3.18 6.15
CA GLN A 4 13.00 2.55 6.65
C GLN A 4 11.98 3.65 6.92
N SER A 5 10.81 3.52 6.32
CA SER A 5 9.70 4.43 6.54
C SER A 5 8.41 3.63 6.62
N GLU A 6 7.67 3.85 7.69
CA GLU A 6 6.35 3.27 7.90
C GLU A 6 5.32 4.36 7.62
N CYS A 7 4.44 4.10 6.64
CA CYS A 7 3.29 4.95 6.41
C CYS A 7 2.03 4.20 6.84
N ILE A 8 1.37 4.72 7.86
CA ILE A 8 0.06 4.22 8.29
C ILE A 8 -1.00 4.92 7.44
N VAL A 9 -1.81 4.14 6.73
CA VAL A 9 -2.98 4.66 6.01
C VAL A 9 -4.24 4.22 6.75
N LEU A 10 -4.91 5.21 7.35
CA LEU A 10 -6.21 5.03 7.99
C LEU A 10 -7.32 5.11 6.95
N PHE A 11 -8.11 4.05 6.82
CA PHE A 11 -9.31 4.05 5.97
C PHE A 11 -10.55 4.33 6.81
N HIS A 12 -10.95 5.59 6.86
CA HIS A 12 -12.27 5.99 7.34
C HIS A 12 -13.29 5.94 6.19
N ARG A 13 -14.46 5.32 6.42
CA ARG A 13 -15.55 5.33 5.45
C ARG A 13 -16.07 6.75 5.25
N CYS A 14 -16.00 7.22 4.00
CA CYS A 14 -16.78 8.36 3.52
C CYS A 14 -18.04 7.93 2.72
N CYS A 15 -18.26 6.63 2.49
CA CYS A 15 -19.36 6.13 1.63
C CYS A 15 -20.14 4.96 2.26
N ARG A 16 -21.47 4.96 2.06
CA ARG A 16 -22.49 4.08 2.65
C ARG A 16 -22.50 2.61 2.17
N PHE A 17 -21.37 2.03 1.75
CA PHE A 17 -21.34 0.64 1.23
C PHE A 17 -20.21 -0.20 1.83
N PHE A 18 -20.52 -1.46 2.15
CA PHE A 18 -19.64 -2.48 2.73
C PHE A 18 -18.68 -2.99 1.69
N PRO A 19 -17.38 -2.65 1.73
CA PRO A 19 -16.47 -3.07 0.71
C PRO A 19 -15.47 -4.11 1.20
N PRO A 20 -15.24 -5.14 0.39
CA PRO A 20 -13.94 -5.75 0.37
C PRO A 20 -12.94 -4.80 -0.29
N ILE A 21 -11.73 -4.75 0.27
CA ILE A 21 -10.64 -3.89 -0.16
C ILE A 21 -9.66 -4.73 -0.99
N MET A 22 -9.14 -4.23 -2.11
CA MET A 22 -8.01 -4.82 -2.83
C MET A 22 -6.96 -3.76 -3.17
N THR A 23 -5.70 -3.98 -2.77
CA THR A 23 -4.59 -3.05 -3.05
C THR A 23 -3.75 -3.52 -4.23
N HIS A 24 -3.53 -2.64 -5.21
CA HIS A 24 -2.66 -2.90 -6.37
C HIS A 24 -1.49 -1.93 -6.42
N PHE A 25 -0.29 -2.50 -6.61
CA PHE A 25 0.93 -1.79 -6.98
C PHE A 25 1.61 -2.50 -8.16
N LYS A 26 2.31 -1.74 -9.01
CA LYS A 26 2.95 -2.26 -10.22
C LYS A 26 4.04 -3.29 -9.89
N ASP A 27 4.81 -3.05 -8.84
CA ASP A 27 5.80 -3.97 -8.30
C ASP A 27 5.29 -4.63 -7.01
N ARG A 28 5.01 -5.94 -7.06
CA ARG A 28 4.34 -6.62 -5.94
C ARG A 28 5.19 -6.78 -4.67
N SER A 29 6.51 -6.59 -4.77
CA SER A 29 7.43 -6.65 -3.63
C SER A 29 7.63 -5.29 -2.93
N PHE A 30 7.15 -4.20 -3.54
CA PHE A 30 7.40 -2.84 -3.08
C PHE A 30 6.28 -1.88 -3.54
N PRO A 31 5.52 -1.22 -2.65
CA PRO A 31 5.59 -1.31 -1.20
C PRO A 31 4.89 -2.57 -0.67
N ARG A 32 5.20 -2.96 0.56
CA ARG A 32 4.55 -4.09 1.24
C ARG A 32 3.34 -3.60 2.02
N PHE A 33 2.28 -4.38 2.06
CA PHE A 33 1.05 -4.05 2.79
C PHE A 33 0.86 -5.05 3.92
N SER A 34 0.39 -4.60 5.09
CA SER A 34 0.02 -5.50 6.19
C SER A 34 -1.13 -6.43 5.80
N ARG A 35 -2.04 -5.95 4.94
CA ARG A 35 -3.14 -6.70 4.34
C ARG A 35 -3.50 -6.12 2.97
N CYS A 36 -3.82 -7.00 2.03
CA CYS A 36 -4.29 -6.59 0.70
C CYS A 36 -5.78 -6.90 0.47
N HIS A 37 -6.40 -7.65 1.39
CA HIS A 37 -7.81 -8.01 1.33
C HIS A 37 -8.44 -7.89 2.71
N GLY A 38 -9.72 -7.54 2.74
CA GLY A 38 -10.48 -7.45 3.98
C GLY A 38 -11.96 -7.34 3.72
N TYR A 39 -12.72 -7.23 4.80
CA TYR A 39 -14.15 -6.96 4.81
C TYR A 39 -14.40 -5.86 5.84
N LEU A 40 -15.07 -4.78 5.43
CA LEU A 40 -15.36 -3.67 6.33
C LEU A 40 -16.86 -3.61 6.69
N PRO A 41 -17.22 -3.78 7.98
CA PRO A 41 -18.60 -3.63 8.43
C PRO A 41 -19.12 -2.19 8.23
N ALA A 42 -20.43 -1.99 8.37
CA ALA A 42 -21.04 -0.65 8.28
C ALA A 42 -20.55 0.20 9.45
N GLY A 43 -20.12 1.42 9.14
CA GLY A 43 -19.52 2.32 10.13
C GLY A 43 -18.16 1.84 10.66
N GLY A 44 -17.63 0.73 10.17
CA GLY A 44 -16.30 0.25 10.53
C GLY A 44 -15.20 1.15 9.96
N SER A 45 -14.08 1.18 10.66
CA SER A 45 -12.82 1.76 10.21
C SER A 45 -11.76 0.67 10.25
N ASP A 46 -10.75 0.79 9.39
CA ASP A 46 -9.70 -0.19 9.29
C ASP A 46 -8.38 0.45 8.89
N GLU A 47 -7.27 -0.02 9.44
CA GLU A 47 -5.95 0.55 9.23
C GLU A 47 -5.08 -0.37 8.37
N VAL A 48 -4.54 0.11 7.26
CA VAL A 48 -3.55 -0.66 6.50
C VAL A 48 -2.21 0.04 6.57
N THR A 49 -1.22 -0.70 7.05
CA THR A 49 0.16 -0.24 7.10
C THR A 49 0.83 -0.51 5.76
N ILE A 50 1.42 0.53 5.19
CA ILE A 50 2.27 0.45 4.01
C ILE A 50 3.72 0.52 4.48
N VAL A 51 4.44 -0.58 4.29
CA VAL A 51 5.84 -0.73 4.68
C VAL A 51 6.71 -0.52 3.46
N ILE A 52 7.58 0.49 3.54
CA ILE A 52 8.65 0.74 2.57
C ILE A 52 9.91 0.03 3.10
N PRO A 53 10.31 -1.13 2.56
CA PRO A 53 11.51 -1.81 3.00
C PRO A 53 12.76 -0.98 2.66
N THR A 54 13.92 -1.37 3.19
CA THR A 54 15.20 -0.75 2.82
C THR A 54 15.48 -0.94 1.32
N SER A 55 16.26 -0.02 0.74
CA SER A 55 16.59 0.01 -0.70
C SER A 55 17.22 -1.28 -1.23
N GLU A 56 17.91 -2.03 -0.37
CA GLU A 56 18.50 -3.35 -0.69
C GLU A 56 17.47 -4.40 -1.12
N HIS A 57 16.22 -4.22 -0.71
CA HIS A 57 15.11 -5.14 -1.02
C HIS A 57 14.21 -4.62 -2.14
N TRP A 58 14.58 -3.53 -2.80
CA TRP A 58 13.77 -2.94 -3.86
C TRP A 58 13.96 -3.74 -5.15
N PRO A 59 12.89 -3.92 -5.96
CA PRO A 59 12.97 -4.72 -7.18
C PRO A 59 13.74 -4.04 -8.31
N ARG A 60 14.01 -2.74 -8.19
CA ARG A 60 14.72 -1.90 -9.19
C ARG A 60 15.61 -0.89 -8.46
N ASP A 61 16.41 -0.14 -9.21
CA ASP A 61 17.32 0.86 -8.66
C ASP A 61 16.56 1.91 -7.81
N PRO A 62 17.05 2.27 -6.61
CA PRO A 62 16.45 3.33 -5.80
C PRO A 62 16.22 4.66 -6.51
N ALA A 63 17.09 5.06 -7.44
CA ALA A 63 16.91 6.24 -8.28
C ALA A 63 15.66 6.16 -9.17
N GLU A 64 15.19 4.95 -9.47
CA GLU A 64 13.93 4.76 -10.20
C GLU A 64 12.69 5.05 -9.37
N PHE A 65 12.78 5.02 -8.04
CA PHE A 65 11.65 5.26 -7.13
C PHE A 65 11.74 6.59 -6.38
N ALA A 66 12.93 7.01 -5.99
CA ALA A 66 13.13 8.23 -5.20
C ALA A 66 12.62 9.48 -5.93
N GLY A 67 11.92 10.37 -5.21
CA GLY A 67 11.39 11.62 -5.76
C GLY A 67 10.30 11.44 -6.84
N LYS A 68 9.83 10.22 -7.11
CA LYS A 68 8.76 9.95 -8.07
C LYS A 68 7.43 9.69 -7.36
N HIS A 69 6.34 9.95 -8.07
CA HIS A 69 4.98 9.65 -7.62
C HIS A 69 4.68 8.16 -7.74
N HIS A 70 4.48 7.52 -6.61
CA HIS A 70 4.00 6.14 -6.49
C HIS A 70 2.50 6.11 -6.27
N LYS A 71 1.84 5.11 -6.85
CA LYS A 71 0.37 5.01 -6.89
C LYS A 71 -0.07 3.71 -6.25
N VAL A 72 -0.88 3.80 -5.20
CA VAL A 72 -1.64 2.66 -4.67
C VAL A 72 -3.08 2.80 -5.14
N LEU A 73 -3.57 1.77 -5.81
CA LEU A 73 -4.99 1.66 -6.14
C LEU A 73 -5.68 0.80 -5.09
N ILE A 74 -6.76 1.32 -4.54
CA ILE A 74 -7.64 0.61 -3.62
C ILE A 74 -8.97 0.39 -4.33
N GLU A 75 -9.31 -0.86 -4.53
CA GLU A 75 -10.60 -1.25 -5.07
C GLU A 75 -11.57 -1.53 -3.93
N ASN A 76 -12.79 -1.08 -4.09
CA ASN A 76 -13.91 -1.28 -3.18
C ASN A 76 -15.13 -1.69 -4.01
N LEU A 77 -16.01 -2.52 -3.47
CA LEU A 77 -17.25 -2.91 -4.13
C LEU A 77 -18.36 -3.06 -3.11
N THR A 78 -19.62 -3.02 -3.51
CA THR A 78 -20.70 -3.32 -2.58
C THR A 78 -20.80 -4.82 -2.34
N VAL A 79 -20.76 -5.24 -1.07
CA VAL A 79 -21.03 -6.63 -0.69
C VAL A 79 -22.42 -7.05 -1.18
N PRO A 80 -22.56 -8.18 -1.91
CA PRO A 80 -23.85 -8.67 -2.37
C PRO A 80 -24.85 -8.89 -1.21
N PRO A 81 -26.16 -8.68 -1.46
CA PRO A 81 -27.20 -9.01 -0.48
C PRO A 81 -27.07 -10.47 0.00
N HIS A 82 -27.40 -10.73 1.26
CA HIS A 82 -27.34 -12.06 1.90
C HIS A 82 -25.93 -12.65 2.10
N THR A 83 -24.87 -11.86 1.91
CA THR A 83 -23.53 -12.30 2.29
C THR A 83 -23.42 -12.40 3.81
N THR A 84 -23.04 -13.58 4.32
CA THR A 84 -22.74 -13.76 5.74
C THR A 84 -21.44 -13.02 6.10
N PRO A 85 -21.43 -12.13 7.11
CA PRO A 85 -20.22 -11.47 7.56
C PRO A 85 -19.15 -12.46 8.02
N PRO A 86 -17.87 -12.25 7.68
CA PRO A 86 -16.77 -13.09 8.15
C PRO A 86 -16.52 -12.88 9.64
N THR A 87 -16.06 -13.91 10.34
CA THR A 87 -15.80 -13.89 11.79
C THR A 87 -14.32 -13.72 12.14
N ASN A 88 -13.42 -13.86 11.15
CA ASN A 88 -11.97 -13.71 11.32
C ASN A 88 -11.30 -13.14 10.06
N PRO A 89 -10.05 -12.64 10.15
CA PRO A 89 -9.36 -12.01 9.01
C PRO A 89 -9.18 -12.91 7.78
N ASP A 90 -8.93 -14.22 7.98
CA ASP A 90 -8.71 -15.15 6.87
C ASP A 90 -10.00 -15.39 6.07
N SER A 91 -11.11 -15.59 6.77
CA SER A 91 -12.44 -15.69 6.16
C SER A 91 -12.85 -14.39 5.46
N ALA A 92 -12.47 -13.23 6.01
CA ALA A 92 -12.68 -11.93 5.37
C ALA A 92 -11.89 -11.79 4.06
N SER A 93 -10.63 -12.21 4.05
CA SER A 93 -9.78 -12.22 2.86
C SER A 93 -10.32 -13.16 1.79
N ALA A 94 -10.73 -14.38 2.17
CA ALA A 94 -11.31 -15.36 1.25
C ALA A 94 -12.64 -14.87 0.65
N LEU A 95 -13.51 -14.29 1.48
CA LEU A 95 -14.78 -13.70 1.05
C LEU A 95 -14.54 -12.54 0.08
N SER A 96 -13.64 -11.62 0.43
CA SER A 96 -13.23 -10.51 -0.43
C SER A 96 -12.81 -11.00 -1.81
N ARG A 97 -11.85 -11.94 -1.88
CA ARG A 97 -11.38 -12.51 -3.14
C ARG A 97 -12.48 -13.14 -3.97
N ARG A 98 -13.40 -13.86 -3.31
CA ARG A 98 -14.55 -14.50 -3.97
C ARG A 98 -15.45 -13.44 -4.61
N ILE A 99 -15.82 -12.40 -3.87
CA ILE A 99 -16.70 -11.35 -4.37
C ILE A 99 -16.01 -10.58 -5.51
N PHE A 100 -14.75 -10.20 -5.36
CA PHE A 100 -14.00 -9.55 -6.45
C PHE A 100 -13.91 -10.40 -7.72
N LYS A 101 -13.77 -11.73 -7.58
CA LYS A 101 -13.73 -12.65 -8.72
C LYS A 101 -15.08 -12.79 -9.41
N SER A 102 -16.18 -12.81 -8.65
CA SER A 102 -17.53 -12.96 -9.21
C SER A 102 -18.13 -11.67 -9.74
N THR A 103 -17.64 -10.52 -9.29
CA THR A 103 -18.23 -9.21 -9.58
C THR A 103 -17.50 -8.51 -10.74
N PRO A 104 -18.21 -8.05 -11.78
CA PRO A 104 -17.63 -7.36 -12.93
C PRO A 104 -16.79 -6.14 -12.52
N PRO A 105 -15.67 -5.83 -13.23
CA PRO A 105 -14.81 -4.70 -12.89
C PRO A 105 -15.50 -3.32 -12.92
N LEU A 106 -16.54 -3.15 -13.74
CA LEU A 106 -17.25 -1.88 -13.91
C LEU A 106 -18.07 -1.45 -12.70
N THR A 107 -18.40 -2.37 -11.78
CA THR A 107 -19.17 -2.08 -10.57
C THR A 107 -18.28 -1.78 -9.36
N ARG A 108 -16.97 -1.69 -9.56
CA ARG A 108 -15.99 -1.41 -8.51
C ARG A 108 -15.76 0.10 -8.41
N MET A 109 -15.62 0.58 -7.19
CA MET A 109 -15.15 1.92 -6.87
C MET A 109 -13.65 1.89 -6.62
N TYR A 110 -12.94 2.88 -7.14
CA TYR A 110 -11.50 2.96 -7.05
C TYR A 110 -11.09 4.22 -6.28
N CYS A 111 -10.28 4.05 -5.24
CA CYS A 111 -9.58 5.13 -4.57
C CYS A 111 -8.09 5.04 -4.92
N LYS A 112 -7.48 6.18 -5.25
CA LYS A 112 -6.08 6.24 -5.65
C LYS A 112 -5.30 7.09 -4.67
N LEU A 113 -4.36 6.47 -3.97
CA LEU A 113 -3.40 7.16 -3.14
C LEU A 113 -2.12 7.40 -3.93
N ASN A 114 -1.62 8.63 -3.86
CA ASN A 114 -0.34 8.99 -4.42
C ASN A 114 0.60 9.35 -3.28
N PHE A 115 1.78 8.74 -3.24
CA PHE A 115 2.81 9.07 -2.26
C PHE A 115 4.14 9.29 -2.99
N ILE A 116 5.02 10.09 -2.40
CA ILE A 116 6.34 10.41 -2.95
C ILE A 116 7.36 9.94 -1.93
N LEU A 117 8.33 9.16 -2.39
CA LEU A 117 9.46 8.78 -1.55
C LEU A 117 10.48 9.93 -1.50
N PRO A 118 11.19 10.11 -0.38
CA PRO A 118 12.28 11.08 -0.29
C PRO A 118 13.26 10.94 -1.46
N LYS A 119 13.81 12.08 -1.92
CA LYS A 119 14.89 12.07 -2.91
C LYS A 119 16.14 11.49 -2.29
N LEU A 120 16.93 10.76 -3.08
CA LEU A 120 18.28 10.39 -2.69
C LEU A 120 19.09 11.69 -2.60
N VAL A 121 19.63 11.98 -1.43
CA VAL A 121 20.66 12.99 -1.27
C VAL A 121 21.97 12.26 -1.53
N GLU A 122 22.61 12.54 -2.66
CA GLU A 122 24.03 12.22 -2.79
C GLU A 122 24.73 13.00 -1.68
N ALA A 123 25.26 12.28 -0.69
CA ALA A 123 26.23 12.87 0.20
C ALA A 123 27.40 13.27 -0.69
N SER A 124 27.46 14.54 -1.06
CA SER A 124 28.62 15.13 -1.70
C SER A 124 29.82 14.76 -0.84
N LEU A 125 30.74 14.03 -1.44
CA LEU A 125 32.03 13.65 -0.91
C LEU A 125 32.59 14.81 -0.06
N VAL A 126 32.62 14.63 1.26
CA VAL A 126 33.61 15.32 2.09
C VAL A 126 34.88 14.49 1.97
N GLU A 127 35.39 14.39 0.75
CA GLU A 127 36.79 14.14 0.48
C GLU A 127 37.36 15.50 0.10
N ASN A 128 38.04 16.15 1.05
CA ASN A 128 39.12 17.06 0.75
C ASN A 128 40.05 17.12 1.98
N GLU A 129 41.05 16.24 1.91
CA GLU A 129 42.46 16.52 2.16
C GLU A 129 42.84 17.48 3.29
N THR A 130 43.45 16.93 4.33
CA THR A 130 44.83 17.35 4.65
C THR A 130 45.60 16.18 5.26
N SER A 131 46.22 15.39 4.39
CA SER A 131 47.54 14.86 4.71
C SER A 131 48.49 16.06 4.81
N ALA A 132 49.03 16.30 6.00
CA ALA A 132 50.30 17.01 6.15
C ALA A 132 51.12 16.27 7.22
N THR A 133 52.19 15.70 6.73
CA THR A 133 53.25 14.90 7.33
C THR A 133 54.06 15.66 8.40
N VAL A 134 54.59 14.87 9.34
CA VAL A 134 55.71 15.11 10.30
C VAL A 134 55.44 15.99 11.51
#